data_AF-E8UY27-F1
#
_entry.id   AF-E8UY27-F1
#
_cell.length_a   1.000
_cell.length_b   1.000
_cell.length_c   1.000
_cell.angle_alpha   90.00
_cell.angle_beta   90.00
_cell.angle_gamma   90.00
#
_symmetry.space_group_name_H-M   'P 1'
#
loop_
_entity.id
_entity.type
_entity.pdbx_description
1 polymer ?
#
loop_
_entity_poly.entity_id
_entity_poly.type
_entity_poly.pdbx_seq_one_letter_code
_entity_poly.pdbx_strand_id
1 'polypeptide(L)'
;MTLLNAPTYNADRENLKRNLLIGAGALVALIVVIAFAGILTGHGWFFSNLPAEHRVHHFLTDIENKDFKAAYAIYVNDPAWEQNTAKYTAYPLSRFTEDWTTYSDVGAIKSHHVDKSVTDGTGPFGTGIIVGVTANGSKRMFIWYERKDGTLTYPPPHVFSY
;
A
#
# COMPACT_ATOMS: atom_id res chain seq x y z
N MET A 1 37.93 44.45 -11.27
CA MET A 1 38.11 44.16 -9.83
C MET A 1 39.57 43.78 -9.63
N THR A 2 40.32 44.56 -8.86
CA THR A 2 41.72 44.29 -8.53
C THR A 2 41.80 43.42 -7.27
N LEU A 3 42.84 42.60 -7.12
CA LEU A 3 43.09 41.77 -5.92
C LEU A 3 43.13 42.58 -4.61
N LEU A 4 43.23 43.91 -4.70
CA LEU A 4 43.27 44.88 -3.60
C LEU A 4 41.91 45.12 -2.90
N ASN A 5 40.79 44.64 -3.46
CA ASN A 5 39.45 44.82 -2.87
C ASN A 5 38.75 43.48 -2.57
N ALA A 6 39.50 42.40 -2.36
CA ALA A 6 38.91 41.11 -1.99
C ALA A 6 38.30 41.20 -0.57
N PRO A 7 37.05 40.71 -0.36
CA PRO A 7 36.49 40.56 0.98
C PRO A 7 37.40 39.71 1.86
N THR A 8 37.47 40.03 3.15
CA THR A 8 38.20 39.19 4.11
C THR A 8 37.58 37.80 4.15
N TYR A 9 38.44 36.77 4.10
CA TYR A 9 37.98 35.40 4.18
C TYR A 9 37.28 35.14 5.51
N ASN A 10 36.06 34.58 5.44
CA ASN A 10 35.30 34.18 6.62
C ASN A 10 35.21 32.65 6.64
N ALA A 11 36.04 32.04 7.48
CA ALA A 11 36.13 30.59 7.60
C ALA A 11 34.80 29.96 8.03
N ASP A 12 34.06 30.59 8.95
CA ASP A 12 32.79 30.07 9.45
C ASP A 12 31.72 30.03 8.36
N ARG A 13 31.66 31.07 7.53
CA ARG A 13 30.75 31.14 6.39
C ARG A 13 31.05 30.06 5.34
N GLU A 14 32.32 29.83 5.03
CA GLU A 14 32.71 28.79 4.07
C GLU A 14 32.53 27.38 4.63
N ASN A 15 32.79 27.18 5.92
CA ASN A 15 32.48 25.92 6.62
C ASN A 15 30.97 25.64 6.60
N LEU A 16 30.14 26.64 6.85
CA LEU A 16 28.68 26.51 6.78
C LEU A 16 28.23 26.10 5.37
N LYS A 17 28.70 26.79 4.32
CA LYS A 17 28.37 26.46 2.93
C LYS A 17 28.78 25.03 2.58
N ARG A 18 30.00 24.62 2.93
CA ARG A 18 30.49 23.27 2.69
C ARG A 18 29.62 22.24 3.40
N ASN A 19 29.31 22.45 4.67
CA ASN A 19 28.48 21.53 5.45
C ASN A 19 27.05 21.46 4.91
N LEU A 20 26.48 22.57 4.46
CA LEU A 20 25.16 22.60 3.82
C LEU A 20 25.17 21.84 2.48
N LEU A 21 26.21 22.00 1.65
CA LEU A 21 26.33 21.27 0.39
C LEU A 21 26.49 19.76 0.62
N ILE A 22 27.33 19.37 1.58
CA ILE A 22 27.49 17.95 1.97
C ILE A 22 26.18 17.41 2.52
N GLY A 23 25.53 18.14 3.43
CA GLY A 23 24.26 17.75 4.04
C GLY A 23 23.14 17.62 3.00
N ALA A 24 23.03 18.56 2.07
CA ALA A 24 22.07 18.50 0.97
C ALA A 24 22.34 17.30 0.05
N GLY A 25 23.60 17.06 -0.31
CA GLY A 25 24.00 15.89 -1.11
C GLY A 25 23.66 14.57 -0.42
N ALA A 26 23.97 14.45 0.87
CA ALA A 26 23.65 13.28 1.68
C ALA A 26 22.13 13.06 1.79
N LEU A 27 21.35 14.13 1.97
CA LEU A 27 19.90 14.06 2.02
C LEU A 27 19.30 13.55 0.69
N VAL A 28 19.75 14.09 -0.44
CA VAL A 28 19.30 13.64 -1.77
C VAL A 28 19.64 12.17 -1.98
N ALA A 29 20.86 11.76 -1.64
CA ALA A 29 21.27 10.35 -1.74
C ALA A 29 20.38 9.44 -0.87
N LEU A 30 20.07 9.85 0.36
CA LEU A 30 19.18 9.10 1.25
C LEU A 30 17.76 8.98 0.68
N ILE A 31 17.20 10.07 0.15
CA ILE A 31 15.88 10.09 -0.48
C ILE A 31 15.82 9.09 -1.64
N VAL A 32 16.83 9.08 -2.51
CA VAL A 32 16.91 8.13 -3.61
C VAL A 32 16.97 6.70 -3.09
N VAL A 33 17.83 6.41 -2.11
CA VAL A 33 17.94 5.06 -1.53
C VAL A 33 16.61 4.58 -0.94
N ILE A 34 15.90 5.42 -0.18
CA ILE A 34 14.60 5.06 0.42
C ILE A 34 13.54 4.86 -0.66
N ALA A 35 13.49 5.73 -1.68
CA ALA A 35 12.55 5.61 -2.79
C ALA A 35 12.71 4.27 -3.51
N PHE A 36 13.95 3.93 -3.87
CA PHE A 36 14.28 2.70 -4.58
C PHE A 36 14.14 1.46 -3.71
N ALA A 37 14.47 1.53 -2.42
CA ALA A 37 14.27 0.42 -1.50
C ALA A 37 12.81 -0.05 -1.51
N GLY A 38 11.86 0.87 -1.38
CA GLY A 38 10.43 0.53 -1.43
C GLY A 38 9.99 -0.12 -2.74
N ILE A 39 10.54 0.32 -3.89
CA ILE A 39 10.27 -0.31 -5.19
C ILE A 39 10.84 -1.74 -5.22
N LEU A 40 12.11 -1.91 -4.83
CA LEU A 40 12.81 -3.19 -4.89
C LEU A 40 12.21 -4.23 -3.94
N THR A 41 11.69 -3.80 -2.79
CA THR A 41 11.00 -4.68 -1.84
C THR A 41 9.52 -4.89 -2.17
N GLY A 42 8.99 -4.24 -3.23
CA GLY A 42 7.61 -4.42 -3.65
C GLY A 42 6.56 -3.73 -2.75
N HIS A 43 6.91 -2.60 -2.13
CA HIS A 43 6.00 -1.79 -1.29
C HIS A 43 5.69 -0.42 -1.91
N GLY A 44 6.06 -0.23 -3.18
CA GLY A 44 5.98 1.05 -3.89
C GLY A 44 7.08 2.04 -3.48
N TRP A 45 7.22 3.11 -4.26
CA TRP A 45 8.17 4.20 -3.96
C TRP A 45 7.93 4.77 -2.56
N PHE A 46 8.99 4.97 -1.78
CA PHE A 46 8.90 5.39 -0.37
C PHE A 46 7.91 4.56 0.46
N PHE A 47 7.72 3.28 0.15
CA PHE A 47 6.78 2.41 0.84
C PHE A 47 5.32 2.92 0.75
N SER A 48 4.98 3.61 -0.34
CA SER A 48 3.68 4.27 -0.53
C SER A 48 2.48 3.33 -0.47
N ASN A 49 2.67 2.02 -0.64
CA ASN A 49 1.59 1.04 -0.67
C ASN A 49 1.33 0.39 0.68
N LEU A 50 2.15 0.63 1.71
CA LEU A 50 1.96 0.07 3.05
C LEU A 50 0.55 0.31 3.63
N PRO A 51 -0.08 1.48 3.45
CA PRO A 51 -1.45 1.67 3.94
C PRO A 51 -2.46 0.69 3.31
N ALA A 52 -2.31 0.39 2.02
CA ALA A 52 -3.18 -0.57 1.33
C ALA A 52 -2.87 -2.02 1.75
N GLU A 53 -1.59 -2.37 1.88
CA GLU A 53 -1.15 -3.67 2.41
C GLU A 53 -1.69 -3.91 3.83
N HIS A 54 -1.60 -2.91 4.70
CA HIS A 54 -2.10 -2.98 6.07
C HIS A 54 -3.63 -3.13 6.11
N ARG A 55 -4.34 -2.46 5.20
CA ARG A 55 -5.79 -2.60 5.07
C ARG A 55 -6.19 -4.01 4.64
N VAL A 56 -5.48 -4.58 3.66
CA VAL A 56 -5.67 -5.97 3.23
C VAL A 56 -5.33 -6.94 4.35
N HIS A 57 -4.27 -6.68 5.13
CA HIS A 57 -3.92 -7.46 6.30
C HIS A 57 -5.05 -7.47 7.35
N HIS A 58 -5.59 -6.31 7.73
CA HIS A 58 -6.71 -6.26 8.68
C HIS A 58 -7.96 -6.96 8.15
N PHE A 59 -8.29 -6.71 6.89
CA PHE A 59 -9.38 -7.40 6.21
C PHE A 59 -9.26 -8.92 6.32
N LEU A 60 -8.10 -9.50 6.00
CA LEU A 60 -7.87 -10.94 6.05
C LEU A 60 -7.78 -11.46 7.50
N THR A 61 -7.26 -10.67 8.42
CA THR A 61 -7.27 -10.98 9.86
C THR A 61 -8.70 -11.14 10.37
N ASP A 62 -9.61 -10.27 9.97
CA ASP A 62 -11.02 -10.37 10.34
C ASP A 62 -11.68 -11.61 9.74
N ILE A 63 -11.37 -11.96 8.48
CA ILE A 63 -11.82 -13.21 7.85
C ILE A 63 -11.32 -14.44 8.63
N GLU A 64 -10.06 -14.47 9.04
CA GLU A 64 -9.47 -15.56 9.82
C GLU A 64 -10.14 -15.73 11.18
N ASN A 65 -10.44 -14.62 11.83
CA ASN A 65 -11.16 -14.58 13.10
C ASN A 65 -12.67 -14.85 12.94
N LYS A 66 -13.14 -15.04 11.70
CA LYS A 66 -14.56 -15.22 11.34
C LYS A 66 -15.42 -14.00 11.69
N ASP A 67 -14.82 -12.83 11.84
CA ASP A 67 -15.54 -11.57 12.00
C ASP A 67 -15.89 -11.01 10.61
N PHE A 68 -16.83 -11.67 9.94
CA PHE A 68 -17.24 -11.29 8.59
C PHE A 68 -17.89 -9.91 8.54
N LYS A 69 -18.45 -9.42 9.64
CA LYS A 69 -19.03 -8.07 9.70
C LYS A 69 -17.95 -7.00 9.67
N ALA A 70 -16.89 -7.16 10.46
CA ALA A 70 -15.73 -6.26 10.43
C ALA A 70 -15.00 -6.33 9.08
N ALA A 71 -14.75 -7.54 8.58
CA ALA A 71 -14.14 -7.75 7.27
C ALA A 71 -14.95 -7.07 6.15
N TYR A 72 -16.28 -7.24 6.17
CA TYR A 72 -17.16 -6.62 5.20
C TYR A 72 -17.13 -5.08 5.26
N ALA A 73 -17.11 -4.50 6.46
CA ALA A 73 -16.96 -3.05 6.64
C ALA A 73 -15.67 -2.51 6.00
N ILE A 74 -14.55 -3.25 6.14
CA ILE A 74 -13.29 -2.90 5.48
C ILE A 74 -13.39 -3.05 3.96
N TYR A 75 -14.01 -4.15 3.49
CA TYR A 75 -14.17 -4.46 2.08
C TYR A 75 -14.94 -3.37 1.32
N VAL A 76 -16.09 -2.94 1.86
CA VAL A 76 -16.90 -1.87 1.26
C VAL A 76 -16.48 -0.45 1.66
N ASN A 77 -15.44 -0.32 2.48
CA ASN A 77 -14.99 0.93 3.11
C ASN A 77 -16.12 1.73 3.77
N ASP A 78 -16.94 1.06 4.58
CA ASP A 78 -18.06 1.68 5.28
C ASP A 78 -18.21 1.08 6.69
N PRO A 79 -17.73 1.76 7.74
CA PRO A 79 -17.88 1.28 9.12
C PRO A 79 -19.34 1.29 9.60
N ALA A 80 -20.23 2.04 8.94
CA ALA A 80 -21.65 2.14 9.26
C ALA A 80 -22.52 1.38 8.25
N TRP A 81 -21.96 0.40 7.54
CA TRP A 81 -22.67 -0.33 6.48
C TRP A 81 -23.99 -0.96 6.96
N GLU A 82 -24.07 -1.37 8.24
CA GLU A 82 -25.27 -1.95 8.84
C GLU A 82 -26.46 -0.98 8.83
N GLN A 83 -26.21 0.33 8.90
CA GLN A 83 -27.23 1.37 8.82
C GLN A 83 -27.69 1.62 7.37
N ASN A 84 -26.88 1.22 6.39
CA ASN A 84 -27.07 1.49 4.97
C ASN A 84 -27.15 0.20 4.14
N THR A 85 -27.72 -0.88 4.68
CA THR A 85 -27.80 -2.20 4.02
C THR A 85 -28.46 -2.15 2.63
N ALA A 86 -29.40 -1.22 2.42
CA ALA A 86 -30.03 -0.99 1.11
C ALA A 86 -29.03 -0.62 0.00
N LYS A 87 -27.89 0.01 0.35
CA LYS A 87 -26.82 0.36 -0.59
C LYS A 87 -26.09 -0.89 -1.13
N TYR A 88 -26.07 -1.97 -0.37
CA TYR A 88 -25.25 -3.16 -0.66
C TYR A 88 -26.07 -4.39 -1.05
N THR A 89 -27.28 -4.18 -1.59
CA THR A 89 -28.19 -5.27 -2.01
C THR A 89 -27.61 -6.15 -3.12
N ALA A 90 -26.76 -5.61 -4.00
CA ALA A 90 -26.10 -6.39 -5.06
C ALA A 90 -25.04 -7.37 -4.52
N TYR A 91 -24.45 -7.06 -3.36
CA TYR A 91 -23.41 -7.87 -2.75
C TYR A 91 -23.53 -7.86 -1.22
N PRO A 92 -24.59 -8.49 -0.67
CA PRO A 92 -24.88 -8.44 0.76
C PRO A 92 -23.90 -9.27 1.58
N LEU A 93 -23.86 -9.05 2.90
CA LEU A 93 -22.98 -9.76 3.83
C LEU A 93 -23.07 -11.29 3.71
N SER A 94 -24.26 -11.86 3.48
CA SER A 94 -24.45 -13.31 3.35
C SER A 94 -23.66 -13.89 2.17
N ARG A 95 -23.79 -13.26 0.99
CA ARG A 95 -23.05 -13.65 -0.21
C ARG A 95 -21.54 -13.46 -0.02
N PHE A 96 -21.14 -12.33 0.54
CA PHE A 96 -19.74 -12.10 0.91
C PHE A 96 -19.21 -13.22 1.81
N THR A 97 -19.96 -13.61 2.85
CA THR A 97 -19.54 -14.66 3.77
C THR A 97 -19.35 -16.00 3.05
N GLU A 98 -20.24 -16.35 2.11
CA GLU A 98 -20.12 -17.56 1.30
C GLU A 98 -18.89 -17.52 0.38
N ASP A 99 -18.65 -16.40 -0.29
CA ASP A 99 -17.51 -16.20 -1.20
C ASP A 99 -16.16 -16.29 -0.46
N TRP A 100 -16.10 -15.85 0.80
CA TRP A 100 -14.91 -15.93 1.64
C TRP A 100 -14.80 -17.20 2.50
N THR A 101 -15.75 -18.15 2.35
CA THR A 101 -15.72 -19.44 3.05
C THR A 101 -15.83 -20.62 2.09
N THR A 102 -17.02 -20.88 1.57
CA THR A 102 -17.36 -22.06 0.77
C THR A 102 -16.85 -21.93 -0.66
N TYR A 103 -16.97 -20.75 -1.26
CA TYR A 103 -16.62 -20.53 -2.67
C TYR A 103 -15.27 -19.85 -2.88
N SER A 104 -14.48 -19.70 -1.81
CA SER A 104 -13.15 -19.10 -1.92
C SER A 104 -12.21 -20.02 -2.71
N ASP A 105 -11.52 -19.48 -3.71
CA ASP A 105 -10.51 -20.23 -4.49
C ASP A 105 -9.36 -20.75 -3.61
N VAL A 106 -9.10 -20.06 -2.49
CA VAL A 106 -8.10 -20.48 -1.49
C VAL A 106 -8.70 -21.34 -0.37
N GLY A 107 -10.00 -21.60 -0.41
CA GLY A 107 -10.79 -22.18 0.68
C GLY A 107 -10.86 -21.24 1.89
N ALA A 108 -11.45 -21.72 2.98
CA ALA A 108 -11.49 -20.97 4.23
C ALA A 108 -10.07 -20.50 4.65
N ILE A 109 -9.90 -19.20 4.83
CA ILE A 109 -8.63 -18.57 5.18
C ILE A 109 -8.38 -18.78 6.67
N LYS A 110 -7.28 -19.44 7.01
CA LYS A 110 -6.86 -19.74 8.39
C LYS A 110 -5.56 -19.03 8.79
N SER A 111 -4.83 -18.55 7.79
CA SER A 111 -3.57 -17.81 7.93
C SER A 111 -3.30 -17.07 6.63
N HIS A 112 -2.70 -15.91 6.69
CA HIS A 112 -2.34 -15.11 5.53
C HIS A 112 -1.00 -14.41 5.76
N HIS A 113 -0.34 -14.09 4.66
CA HIS A 113 0.85 -13.27 4.64
C HIS A 113 0.75 -12.32 3.45
N VAL A 114 0.94 -11.02 3.68
CA VAL A 114 1.01 -10.01 2.61
C VAL A 114 2.43 -10.00 2.06
N ASP A 115 2.57 -10.34 0.78
CA ASP A 115 3.88 -10.62 0.19
C ASP A 115 4.50 -9.37 -0.45
N LYS A 116 3.75 -8.73 -1.35
CA LYS A 116 4.13 -7.51 -2.07
C LYS A 116 2.90 -6.83 -2.66
N SER A 117 3.05 -5.58 -3.06
CA SER A 117 2.03 -4.81 -3.74
C SER A 117 2.57 -4.07 -4.96
N VAL A 118 1.72 -3.93 -5.97
CA VAL A 118 2.07 -3.27 -7.22
C VAL A 118 0.95 -2.29 -7.57
N THR A 119 1.34 -1.07 -7.94
CA THR A 119 0.39 -0.11 -8.52
C THR A 119 0.06 -0.57 -9.94
N ASP A 120 -1.21 -0.54 -10.31
CA ASP A 120 -1.74 -1.04 -11.60
C ASP A 120 -1.11 -0.44 -12.87
N GLY A 121 -0.31 0.62 -12.75
CA GLY A 121 0.36 1.30 -13.86
C GLY A 121 -0.58 2.10 -14.76
N THR A 122 -1.85 2.27 -14.40
CA THR A 122 -2.81 3.02 -15.22
C THR A 122 -2.81 4.51 -14.85
N GLY A 123 -2.31 5.35 -15.74
CA GLY A 123 -2.11 6.77 -15.47
C GLY A 123 -0.88 7.06 -14.59
N PRO A 124 -0.63 8.34 -14.24
CA PRO A 124 0.63 8.76 -13.60
C PRO A 124 0.86 8.20 -12.18
N PHE A 125 -0.20 7.76 -11.49
CA PHE A 125 -0.13 7.26 -10.11
C PHE A 125 -0.90 5.94 -9.89
N GLY A 126 -1.47 5.38 -10.96
CA GLY A 126 -2.38 4.25 -10.90
C GLY A 126 -3.77 4.56 -10.36
N THR A 127 -4.75 3.73 -10.70
CA THR A 127 -6.12 3.79 -10.15
C THR A 127 -6.29 2.87 -8.94
N GLY A 128 -5.53 1.78 -8.89
CA GLY A 128 -5.50 0.89 -7.73
C GLY A 128 -4.14 0.26 -7.45
N ILE A 129 -4.12 -0.48 -6.35
CA ILE A 129 -2.99 -1.27 -5.89
C ILE A 129 -3.43 -2.72 -5.86
N ILE A 130 -2.68 -3.60 -6.51
CA ILE A 130 -2.84 -5.04 -6.37
C ILE A 130 -1.95 -5.48 -5.21
N VAL A 131 -2.54 -6.09 -4.20
CA VAL A 131 -1.84 -6.68 -3.07
C VAL A 131 -1.81 -8.19 -3.26
N GLY A 132 -0.61 -8.76 -3.36
CA GLY A 132 -0.39 -10.20 -3.41
C GLY A 132 -0.30 -10.79 -2.01
N VAL A 133 -1.02 -11.89 -1.80
CA VAL A 133 -1.13 -12.55 -0.51
C VAL A 133 -0.93 -14.06 -0.66
N THR A 134 -0.18 -14.64 0.27
CA THR A 134 -0.10 -16.10 0.47
C THR A 134 -1.04 -16.51 1.60
N ALA A 135 -2.16 -17.11 1.24
CA ALA A 135 -3.14 -17.70 2.15
C ALA A 135 -2.80 -19.17 2.43
N ASN A 136 -3.10 -19.62 3.66
CA ASN A 136 -2.94 -21.01 4.11
C ASN A 136 -1.53 -21.57 3.82
N GLY A 137 -0.51 -20.71 3.91
CA GLY A 137 0.92 -21.03 3.74
C GLY A 137 1.41 -21.33 2.33
N SER A 138 0.53 -21.48 1.33
CA SER A 138 0.94 -21.86 -0.03
C SER A 138 0.04 -21.37 -1.16
N LYS A 139 -1.20 -21.00 -0.85
CA LYS A 139 -2.18 -20.61 -1.87
C LYS A 139 -2.08 -19.12 -2.12
N ARG A 140 -1.94 -18.72 -3.38
CA ARG A 140 -1.81 -17.31 -3.75
C ARG A 140 -3.17 -16.72 -4.06
N MET A 141 -3.39 -15.50 -3.60
CA MET A 141 -4.52 -14.69 -3.98
C MET A 141 -4.09 -13.23 -4.13
N PHE A 142 -4.91 -12.45 -4.81
CA PHE A 142 -4.64 -11.04 -5.08
C PHE A 142 -5.87 -10.24 -4.71
N ILE A 143 -5.68 -9.13 -4.02
CA ILE A 143 -6.77 -8.21 -3.65
C ILE A 143 -6.49 -6.86 -4.30
N TRP A 144 -7.49 -6.32 -4.96
CA TRP A 144 -7.45 -4.95 -5.47
C TRP A 144 -7.83 -3.98 -4.38
N TYR A 145 -7.03 -2.94 -4.18
CA TYR A 145 -7.35 -1.76 -3.40
C TYR A 145 -7.61 -0.58 -4.34
N GLU A 146 -8.83 -0.07 -4.34
CA GLU A 146 -9.23 1.10 -5.13
C GLU A 146 -8.72 2.38 -4.47
N ARG A 147 -7.85 3.15 -5.13
CA ARG A 147 -7.29 4.36 -4.50
C ARG A 147 -8.34 5.46 -4.33
N LYS A 148 -9.34 5.50 -5.21
CA LYS A 148 -10.36 6.55 -5.21
C LYS A 148 -11.19 6.56 -3.93
N ASP A 149 -11.59 5.39 -3.46
CA ASP A 149 -12.53 5.27 -2.35
C ASP A 149 -12.10 4.24 -1.29
N GLY A 150 -10.94 3.61 -1.43
CA GLY A 150 -10.38 2.68 -0.47
C GLY A 150 -11.12 1.34 -0.36
N THR A 151 -12.05 1.05 -1.28
CA THR A 151 -12.74 -0.23 -1.33
C THR A 151 -11.79 -1.35 -1.76
N LEU A 152 -12.14 -2.58 -1.37
CA LEU A 152 -11.43 -3.78 -1.80
C LEU A 152 -12.25 -4.51 -2.86
N THR A 153 -11.58 -5.18 -3.79
CA THR A 153 -12.24 -6.01 -4.81
C THR A 153 -11.51 -7.34 -5.00
N TYR A 154 -12.30 -8.41 -5.04
CA TYR A 154 -11.86 -9.76 -5.37
C TYR A 154 -12.85 -10.43 -6.33
N PRO A 155 -12.39 -11.11 -7.40
CA PRO A 155 -11.02 -11.10 -7.91
C PRO A 155 -10.62 -9.71 -8.47
N PRO A 156 -9.32 -9.37 -8.55
CA PRO A 156 -8.90 -8.08 -9.06
C PRO A 156 -9.08 -8.01 -10.60
N PRO A 157 -9.18 -6.80 -11.17
CA PRO A 157 -9.35 -6.63 -12.62
C PRO A 157 -8.15 -7.13 -13.43
N HIS A 158 -6.96 -7.19 -12.82
CA HIS A 158 -5.75 -7.76 -13.38
C HIS A 158 -4.81 -8.20 -12.25
N VAL A 159 -3.83 -9.05 -12.57
CA VAL A 159 -2.84 -9.58 -11.62
C VAL A 159 -1.44 -9.37 -12.16
N PHE A 160 -0.45 -9.14 -11.29
CA PHE A 160 0.95 -9.09 -11.69
C PHE A 160 1.55 -10.50 -11.75
N SER A 161 2.53 -10.69 -12.63
CA SER A 161 3.32 -11.92 -12.66
C SER A 161 4.23 -11.98 -11.43
N TYR A 162 4.35 -13.18 -10.85
CA TYR A 162 5.07 -13.36 -9.59
C TYR A 162 6.58 -13.36 -9.80
#